data_AF-A0A933BK91-F1
#
_entry.id   AF-A0A933BK91-F1
#
_cell.length_a   1.000
_cell.length_b   1.000
_cell.length_c   1.000
_cell.angle_alpha   90.00
_cell.angle_beta   90.00
_cell.angle_gamma   90.00
#
_symmetry.space_group_name_H-M   'P 1'
#
loop_
_entity.id
_entity.type
_entity.pdbx_description
1 polymer ?
#
loop_
_entity_poly.entity_id
_entity_poly.type
_entity_poly.pdbx_seq_one_letter_code
_entity_poly.pdbx_strand_id
1 'polypeptide(L)' 'MQSYRQALVEEVLPQVSKPSRYIGMEWNAVKKDPSLAKVKVALAFPDTYEIGMSHLGLKILYQILNRR' A
#
# COMPACT_ATOMS: atom_id res chain seq x y z
N MET A 1 16.07 -8.22 -16.16
CA MET A 1 15.30 -7.16 -15.48
C MET A 1 15.62 -7.26 -14.00
N GLN A 2 16.39 -6.30 -13.48
CA GLN A 2 16.60 -6.16 -12.03
C GLN A 2 15.22 -6.09 -11.38
N SER A 3 14.96 -6.98 -10.42
CA SER A 3 13.65 -7.08 -9.78
C SER A 3 13.37 -5.74 -9.09
N TYR A 4 12.32 -5.01 -9.45
CA TYR A 4 11.99 -3.70 -8.86
C TYR A 4 11.93 -3.72 -7.32
N ARG A 5 11.74 -4.91 -6.73
CA ARG A 5 11.82 -5.15 -5.28
C ARG A 5 13.23 -4.96 -4.71
N GLN A 6 14.28 -5.34 -5.44
CA GLN A 6 15.67 -5.15 -5.00
C GLN A 6 16.00 -3.66 -4.94
N ALA A 7 15.70 -2.92 -6.02
CA ALA A 7 15.87 -1.46 -6.05
C ALA A 7 15.06 -0.77 -4.94
N LEU A 8 13.82 -1.21 -4.68
CA LEU A 8 13.02 -0.68 -3.57
C LEU A 8 13.73 -0.85 -2.23
N VAL A 9 14.28 -2.04 -1.95
CA VAL A 9 14.91 -2.37 -0.67
C VAL A 9 16.27 -1.69 -0.50
N GLU A 10 17.10 -1.70 -1.54
CA GLU A 10 18.49 -1.24 -1.46
C GLU A 10 18.62 0.27 -1.65
N GLU A 11 17.75 0.89 -2.46
CA GLU A 11 17.90 2.29 -2.86
C GLU A 11 16.84 3.19 -2.21
N VAL A 12 15.58 2.75 -2.14
CA VAL A 12 14.46 3.62 -1.75
C VAL A 12 14.14 3.57 -0.25
N LEU A 13 14.00 2.37 0.33
CA LEU A 13 13.67 2.22 1.75
C LEU A 13 14.68 2.92 2.70
N PRO A 14 16.00 2.96 2.42
CA PRO A 14 16.94 3.69 3.27
C PRO A 14 16.74 5.21 3.28
N GLN A 15 16.06 5.76 2.27
CA GLN A 15 15.89 7.22 2.09
C GLN A 15 14.61 7.76 2.74
N VAL A 16 13.71 6.89 3.22
CA VAL A 16 12.42 7.30 3.79
C VAL A 16 12.39 7.17 5.30
N SER A 17 11.66 8.06 5.97
CA SER A 17 11.42 7.93 7.41
C SER A 17 10.47 6.76 7.71
N LYS A 18 10.78 5.97 8.75
CA LYS A 18 9.97 4.81 9.20
C LYS A 18 9.74 3.80 8.06
N PRO A 19 10.80 3.20 7.48
CA PRO A 19 10.72 2.32 6.30
C PRO A 19 9.79 1.11 6.48
N SER A 20 9.61 0.63 7.71
CA SER A 20 8.67 -0.44 8.06
C SER A 20 7.20 -0.11 7.73
N ARG A 21 6.85 1.16 7.49
CA ARG A 21 5.50 1.54 7.03
C ARG A 21 5.26 1.23 5.54
N TYR A 22 6.29 1.00 4.74
CA TYR A 22 6.18 0.86 3.29
C TYR A 22 6.38 -0.58 2.76
N ILE A 23 6.57 -1.55 3.66
CA ILE A 23 6.84 -2.95 3.29
C ILE A 23 5.59 -3.79 3.02
N GLY A 24 4.39 -3.20 3.10
CA GLY A 24 3.12 -3.84 2.70
C GLY A 24 2.70 -5.05 3.55
N MET A 25 3.07 -5.08 4.83
CA MET A 25 2.74 -6.16 5.77
C MET A 25 1.50 -5.86 6.63
N GLU A 26 0.55 -5.10 6.09
CA GLU A 26 -0.67 -4.75 6.82
C GLU A 26 -1.56 -5.97 7.04
N TRP A 27 -2.10 -6.08 8.25
CA TRP A 27 -3.06 -7.12 8.60
C TRP A 27 -4.35 -6.96 7.76
N ASN A 28 -4.92 -8.07 7.28
CA ASN A 28 -6.08 -8.12 6.36
C ASN A 28 -5.86 -7.48 4.97
N ALA A 29 -4.62 -7.23 4.55
CA ALA A 29 -4.35 -6.80 3.19
C ALA A 29 -4.74 -7.89 2.17
N VAL A 30 -5.72 -7.60 1.32
CA VAL A 30 -6.12 -8.45 0.19
C VAL A 30 -5.05 -8.40 -0.89
N LYS A 31 -4.52 -9.57 -1.27
CA LYS A 31 -3.53 -9.72 -2.34
C LYS A 31 -4.21 -10.27 -3.59
N LYS A 32 -4.23 -9.47 -4.66
CA LYS A 32 -4.76 -9.83 -5.98
C LYS A 32 -3.60 -9.99 -6.96
N ASP A 33 -3.74 -10.85 -7.98
CA ASP A 33 -2.78 -10.93 -9.08
C ASP A 33 -2.88 -9.67 -9.96
N PRO A 34 -1.84 -8.81 -10.01
CA PRO A 34 -1.89 -7.57 -10.80
C PRO A 34 -1.98 -7.82 -12.31
N SER A 35 -1.59 -9.00 -12.80
CA SER A 35 -1.66 -9.36 -14.22
C SER A 35 -3.10 -9.62 -14.70
N LEU A 36 -3.97 -10.04 -13.79
CA LEU A 36 -5.38 -10.31 -14.06
C LEU A 36 -6.26 -9.05 -13.93
N ALA A 37 -5.71 -7.96 -13.40
CA ALA A 37 -6.44 -6.72 -13.15
C ALA A 37 -6.46 -5.81 -14.39
N LYS A 38 -7.66 -5.53 -14.91
CA LYS A 38 -7.85 -4.55 -16.01
C LYS A 38 -7.54 -3.12 -15.57
N VAL A 39 -7.75 -2.79 -14.29
CA VAL A 39 -7.53 -1.47 -13.70
C VAL A 39 -6.83 -1.63 -12.36
N LYS A 40 -5.83 -0.79 -12.11
CA LYS A 40 -5.08 -0.72 -10.84
C LYS A 40 -5.37 0.63 -10.19
N VAL A 41 -5.77 0.61 -8.92
CA VAL A 41 -6.16 1.80 -8.16
C VAL A 41 -5.22 1.95 -6.97
N ALA A 42 -4.69 3.16 -6.78
CA ALA A 42 -3.93 3.53 -5.59
C ALA A 42 -4.80 4.45 -4.73
N LEU A 43 -5.08 4.03 -3.50
CA LEU A 43 -5.74 4.85 -2.50
C LEU A 43 -4.66 5.50 -1.63
N ALA A 44 -4.61 6.83 -1.60
CA ALA A 44 -3.65 7.59 -0.82
C ALA A 44 -4.37 8.68 -0.01
N PHE A 45 -3.90 8.93 1.21
CA PHE A 45 -4.40 9.99 2.06
C PHE A 45 -3.23 10.73 2.70
N PRO A 46 -3.16 12.07 2.58
CA PRO A 46 -2.03 12.86 3.03
C PRO A 46 -2.16 13.20 4.52
N ASP A 47 -2.11 12.19 5.39
CA ASP A 47 -2.11 12.39 6.83
C ASP A 47 -0.96 11.64 7.49
N THR A 48 -0.42 12.26 8.54
CA THR A 48 0.51 11.63 9.45
C THR A 48 -0.24 10.53 10.21
N TYR A 49 0.02 9.28 9.85
CA TYR A 49 -0.53 8.02 10.43
C TYR A 49 -0.39 7.89 11.98
N GLU A 50 0.02 8.94 12.68
CA GLU A 50 0.35 8.96 14.11
C GLU A 50 -0.88 9.11 14.99
N ILE A 51 -1.93 9.76 14.49
CA ILE A 51 -3.20 9.94 15.19
C ILE A 51 -4.13 8.88 14.61
N GLY A 52 -4.15 7.69 15.21
CA GLY A 52 -4.70 6.45 14.63
C GLY A 52 -6.19 6.41 14.23
N MET A 53 -6.90 7.53 14.05
CA MET A 53 -8.34 7.55 13.80
C MET A 53 -8.82 8.72 12.93
N SER A 54 -9.00 8.47 11.62
CA SER A 54 -10.28 8.64 10.89
C SER A 54 -10.11 8.51 9.36
N HIS A 55 -9.74 7.32 8.89
CA HIS A 55 -9.69 6.99 7.46
C HIS A 55 -10.91 6.17 7.01
N LEU A 56 -12.10 6.43 7.57
CA LEU A 56 -13.29 5.62 7.30
C LEU A 56 -13.64 5.59 5.81
N GLY A 57 -13.54 6.73 5.12
CA GLY A 57 -13.74 6.80 3.67
C GLY A 57 -12.79 5.89 2.89
N LEU A 58 -11.49 5.93 3.22
CA LEU A 58 -10.51 5.02 2.61
C LEU A 58 -10.82 3.55 2.88
N LYS A 59 -11.23 3.20 4.11
CA LYS A 59 -11.61 1.83 4.46
C LYS A 59 -12.83 1.36 3.67
N ILE A 60 -13.83 2.23 3.49
CA ILE A 60 -15.02 1.95 2.67
C ILE A 60 -14.61 1.73 1.20
N LEU A 61 -13.82 2.64 0.63
CA LEU A 61 -13.35 2.52 -0.75
C LEU A 61 -12.50 1.26 -0.95
N TYR A 62 -11.60 0.96 -0.01
CA TYR A 62 -10.81 -0.27 -0.01
C TYR A 62 -11.69 -1.51 0.00
N GLN A 63 -12.73 -1.53 0.85
CA GLN A 63 -13.67 -2.65 0.90
C GLN A 63 -14.45 -2.77 -0.42
N ILE A 64 -14.91 -1.67 -1.02
CA ILE A 64 -15.63 -1.69 -2.30
C ILE A 64 -14.75 -2.24 -3.42
N LEU A 65 -13.49 -1.78 -3.54
CA LEU A 65 -12.54 -2.24 -4.56
C LEU A 65 -12.13 -3.71 -4.39
N ASN A 66 -12.19 -4.21 -3.15
CA ASN A 66 -11.87 -5.60 -2.82
C ASN A 66 -13.09 -6.49 -2.64
N ARG A 67 -14.31 -5.96 -2.77
CA ARG A 67 -15.54 -6.74 -2.78
C ARG A 67 -15.64 -7.41 -4.16
N ARG A 68 -15.34 -8.71 -4.18
CA ARG A 68 -15.09 -9.61 -5.34
C ARG A 68 -13.60 -9.85 -5.57
#